data_AF-A0A257CE30-F1
#
_entry.id   AF-A0A257CE30-F1
#
_cell.length_a   1.000
_cell.length_b   1.000
_cell.length_c   1.000
_cell.angle_alpha   90.00
_cell.angle_beta   90.00
_cell.angle_gamma   90.00
#
_symmetry.space_group_name_H-M   'P 1'
#
loop_
_entity.id
_entity.type
_entity.pdbx_description
1 polymer ?
#
loop_
_entity_poly.entity_id
_entity_poly.type
_entity_poly.pdbx_seq_one_letter_code
_entity_poly.pdbx_strand_id
1 'polypeptide(L)'
;MPFTDVEGGAMIEVPAAALTMPLLLQHFDFVSIGTNDLIQYTLAIDRADEAVAHLYDPWHPAVLRLVADVIAAARRAGKPVSVCGEMAGDMAFTEVLLAMGLRSFSMHPTQISSIKQRLLRVDAKGLTPHLSDVLQAPDPALQWAQVLAQQGLRPRHN
;
A
#
# COMPACT_ATOMS: atom_id res chain seq x y z
N MET A 1 22.72 -26.58 20.58
CA MET A 1 22.27 -25.79 19.41
C MET A 1 21.77 -24.47 19.96
N PRO A 2 22.43 -23.32 19.78
CA PRO A 2 21.77 -22.07 20.10
C PRO A 2 20.73 -21.82 18.99
N PHE A 3 19.48 -21.64 19.39
CA PHE A 3 18.42 -21.22 18.48
C PHE A 3 18.82 -19.86 17.90
N THR A 4 18.78 -19.73 16.57
CA THR A 4 18.97 -18.44 15.88
C THR A 4 17.93 -17.43 16.36
N ASP A 5 18.34 -16.17 16.51
CA ASP A 5 17.40 -15.07 16.72
C ASP A 5 16.41 -15.03 15.55
N VAL A 6 15.12 -15.16 15.86
CA VAL A 6 14.02 -15.12 14.90
C VAL A 6 13.43 -13.72 14.91
N GLU A 7 13.34 -13.09 13.74
CA GLU A 7 12.68 -11.78 13.61
C GLU A 7 11.17 -11.90 13.86
N GLY A 8 10.65 -11.04 14.73
CA GLY A 8 9.22 -10.94 15.04
C GLY A 8 8.57 -9.79 14.29
N GLY A 9 7.55 -10.08 13.49
CA GLY A 9 6.80 -9.06 12.74
C GLY A 9 5.31 -9.03 13.06
N ALA A 10 4.64 -7.98 12.59
CA ALA A 10 3.19 -7.83 12.69
C ALA A 10 2.55 -7.60 11.31
N MET A 11 1.35 -8.19 11.13
CA MET A 11 0.46 -7.83 10.03
C MET A 11 -0.42 -6.66 10.47
N ILE A 12 -0.39 -5.58 9.70
CA ILE A 12 -1.16 -4.36 9.92
C ILE A 12 -2.37 -4.42 9.00
N GLU A 13 -3.45 -4.96 9.53
CA GLU A 13 -4.70 -5.21 8.81
C GLU A 13 -5.92 -4.64 9.53
N VAL A 14 -5.74 -4.10 10.74
CA VAL A 14 -6.80 -3.46 11.52
C VAL A 14 -6.55 -1.95 11.58
N PRO A 15 -7.56 -1.09 11.35
CA PRO A 15 -7.39 0.37 11.37
C PRO A 15 -6.79 0.89 12.68
N ALA A 16 -7.18 0.29 13.82
CA ALA A 16 -6.64 0.65 15.12
C ALA A 16 -5.10 0.46 15.19
N ALA A 17 -4.57 -0.61 14.59
CA ALA A 17 -3.13 -0.87 14.54
C ALA A 17 -2.42 0.15 13.62
N ALA A 18 -3.02 0.47 12.47
CA ALA A 18 -2.48 1.47 11.56
C ALA A 18 -2.44 2.88 12.18
N LEU A 19 -3.48 3.27 12.92
CA LEU A 19 -3.55 4.56 13.62
C LEU A 19 -2.58 4.65 14.80
N THR A 20 -2.30 3.54 15.46
CA THR A 20 -1.41 3.48 16.64
C THR A 20 0.00 3.00 16.31
N MET A 21 0.37 3.00 15.03
CA MET A 21 1.61 2.43 14.51
C MET A 21 2.89 2.88 15.25
N PRO A 22 3.09 4.18 15.57
CA PRO A 22 4.28 4.62 16.30
C PRO A 22 4.45 3.96 17.67
N LEU A 23 3.36 3.57 18.33
CA LEU A 23 3.38 2.89 19.64
C LEU A 23 3.72 1.40 19.49
N LEU A 24 3.26 0.78 18.40
CA LEU A 24 3.42 -0.65 18.14
C LEU A 24 4.80 -0.99 17.57
N LEU A 25 5.38 -0.10 16.75
CA LEU A 25 6.62 -0.36 16.01
C LEU A 25 7.83 -0.74 16.87
N GLN A 26 7.87 -0.30 18.13
CA GLN A 26 8.97 -0.65 19.05
C GLN A 26 8.99 -2.14 19.43
N HIS A 27 7.90 -2.86 19.22
CA HIS A 27 7.74 -4.27 19.59
C HIS A 27 8.01 -5.24 18.44
N PHE A 28 8.26 -4.74 17.22
CA PHE A 28 8.41 -5.56 16.03
C PHE A 28 9.69 -5.21 15.27
N ASP A 29 10.28 -6.21 14.63
CA ASP A 29 11.46 -6.06 13.77
C ASP A 29 11.07 -5.54 12.39
N PHE A 30 9.91 -5.96 11.89
CA PHE A 30 9.35 -5.54 10.61
C PHE A 30 7.81 -5.59 10.65
N VAL A 31 7.16 -4.99 9.65
CA VAL A 31 5.71 -5.02 9.52
C VAL A 31 5.26 -5.27 8.08
N SER A 32 4.08 -5.86 7.92
CA SER A 32 3.46 -6.09 6.61
C SER A 32 2.03 -5.57 6.62
N ILE A 33 1.64 -4.78 5.62
CA ILE A 33 0.28 -4.25 5.52
C ILE A 33 -0.58 -5.28 4.79
N GLY A 34 -1.58 -5.83 5.48
CA GLY A 34 -2.59 -6.72 4.90
C GLY A 34 -3.74 -5.92 4.32
N THR A 35 -3.69 -5.59 3.03
CA THR A 35 -4.62 -4.59 2.46
C THR A 35 -6.06 -5.04 2.40
N ASN A 36 -6.30 -6.34 2.16
CA ASN A 36 -7.65 -6.85 1.97
C ASN A 36 -8.51 -6.63 3.21
N ASP A 37 -7.98 -7.06 4.36
CA ASP A 37 -8.64 -6.92 5.66
C ASP A 37 -8.62 -5.46 6.13
N LEU A 38 -7.53 -4.72 5.87
CA LEU A 38 -7.47 -3.29 6.18
C LEU A 38 -8.58 -2.51 5.48
N ILE A 39 -8.84 -2.77 4.20
CA ILE A 39 -9.93 -2.13 3.46
C ILE A 39 -11.28 -2.53 4.06
N GLN A 40 -11.52 -3.83 4.24
CA GLN A 40 -12.76 -4.36 4.80
C GLN A 40 -13.09 -3.73 6.16
N TYR A 41 -12.15 -3.69 7.09
CA TYR A 41 -12.38 -3.11 8.42
C TYR A 41 -12.40 -1.59 8.43
N THR A 42 -11.70 -0.92 7.51
CA THR A 42 -11.74 0.55 7.40
C THR A 42 -13.08 1.02 6.87
N LEU A 43 -13.62 0.34 5.86
CA LEU A 43 -14.87 0.73 5.20
C LEU A 43 -16.10 0.07 5.81
N ALA A 44 -15.91 -0.89 6.72
CA ALA A 44 -16.96 -1.73 7.29
C ALA A 44 -17.77 -2.48 6.21
N ILE A 45 -17.06 -3.05 5.22
CA ILE A 45 -17.65 -3.75 4.08
C ILE A 45 -17.10 -5.17 4.01
N ASP A 46 -17.99 -6.16 4.10
CA ASP A 46 -17.65 -7.55 3.82
C ASP A 46 -17.65 -7.80 2.31
N ARG A 47 -16.48 -8.14 1.75
CA ARG A 47 -16.33 -8.42 0.32
C ARG A 47 -16.98 -9.74 -0.12
N ALA A 48 -17.28 -10.64 0.82
CA ALA A 48 -17.99 -11.88 0.53
C ALA A 48 -19.52 -11.68 0.48
N ASP A 49 -20.02 -10.56 0.99
CA ASP A 49 -21.43 -10.19 0.93
C ASP A 49 -21.73 -9.44 -0.37
N GLU A 50 -22.37 -10.13 -1.32
CA GLU A 50 -22.74 -9.59 -2.64
C GLU A 50 -23.58 -8.31 -2.53
N ALA A 51 -24.32 -8.10 -1.44
CA ALA A 51 -25.15 -6.92 -1.25
C ALA A 51 -24.32 -5.63 -1.09
N VAL A 52 -23.09 -5.73 -0.57
CA VAL A 52 -22.23 -4.58 -0.26
C VAL A 52 -20.85 -4.62 -0.92
N ALA A 53 -20.45 -5.73 -1.54
CA ALA A 53 -19.14 -5.90 -2.16
C ALA A 53 -18.79 -4.81 -3.20
N HIS A 54 -19.79 -4.23 -3.87
CA HIS A 54 -19.60 -3.13 -4.83
C HIS A 54 -19.14 -1.81 -4.20
N LEU A 55 -19.24 -1.67 -2.88
CA LEU A 55 -18.75 -0.51 -2.12
C LEU A 55 -17.29 -0.68 -1.68
N TYR A 56 -16.70 -1.87 -1.84
CA TYR A 56 -15.30 -2.13 -1.51
C TYR A 56 -14.40 -1.32 -2.45
N ASP A 57 -13.70 -0.32 -1.90
CA ASP A 57 -12.89 0.61 -2.67
C ASP A 57 -11.45 0.71 -2.12
N PRO A 58 -10.47 0.08 -2.77
CA PRO A 58 -9.07 0.20 -2.40
C PRO A 58 -8.48 1.62 -2.61
N TRP A 59 -9.10 2.47 -3.42
CA TRP A 59 -8.70 3.87 -3.63
C TRP A 59 -9.32 4.84 -2.63
N HIS A 60 -10.17 4.35 -1.71
CA HIS A 60 -10.83 5.19 -0.74
C HIS A 60 -9.81 6.03 0.06
N PRO A 61 -10.01 7.36 0.22
CA PRO A 61 -9.03 8.25 0.85
C PRO A 61 -8.55 7.77 2.22
N ALA A 62 -9.46 7.24 3.05
CA ALA A 62 -9.11 6.71 4.36
C ALA A 62 -8.14 5.51 4.27
N VAL A 63 -8.33 4.60 3.31
CA VAL A 63 -7.46 3.43 3.12
C VAL A 63 -6.08 3.88 2.69
N LEU A 64 -5.99 4.71 1.64
CA LEU A 64 -4.70 5.21 1.14
C LEU A 64 -3.95 5.98 2.20
N ARG A 65 -4.66 6.74 3.04
CA ARG A 65 -4.06 7.47 4.16
C ARG A 65 -3.47 6.52 5.19
N LEU A 66 -4.21 5.48 5.59
CA LEU A 66 -3.70 4.47 6.54
C LEU A 66 -2.46 3.75 5.99
N VAL A 67 -2.48 3.35 4.71
CA VAL A 67 -1.33 2.71 4.05
C VAL A 67 -0.12 3.64 4.03
N ALA A 68 -0.31 4.89 3.61
CA ALA A 68 0.76 5.90 3.56
C ALA A 68 1.34 6.18 4.96
N ASP A 69 0.48 6.32 5.98
CA ASP A 69 0.89 6.62 7.35
C ASP A 69 1.66 5.45 7.98
N VAL A 70 1.27 4.20 7.73
CA VAL A 70 2.01 3.00 8.19
C VAL A 70 3.37 2.91 7.50
N ILE A 71 3.44 3.09 6.18
CA ILE A 71 4.71 3.09 5.43
C ILE A 71 5.64 4.19 5.97
N ALA A 72 5.11 5.39 6.17
CA ALA A 72 5.88 6.52 6.66
C ALA A 72 6.37 6.29 8.10
N ALA A 73 5.52 5.74 8.98
CA ALA A 73 5.89 5.42 10.37
C ALA A 73 7.01 4.37 10.44
N ALA A 74 6.87 3.26 9.72
CA ALA A 74 7.88 2.20 9.69
C ALA A 74 9.22 2.71 9.14
N ARG A 75 9.18 3.48 8.04
CA ARG A 75 10.38 4.10 7.46
C ARG A 75 11.06 5.08 8.42
N ARG A 76 10.32 5.93 9.12
CA ARG A 76 10.88 6.84 10.13
C ARG A 76 11.54 6.09 11.28
N ALA A 77 11.00 4.93 11.65
CA ALA A 77 11.55 4.06 12.68
C ALA A 77 12.72 3.17 12.17
N GLY A 78 13.07 3.23 10.88
CA GLY A 78 14.08 2.36 10.28
C GLY A 78 13.67 0.88 10.22
N LYS A 79 12.37 0.59 10.32
CA LYS A 79 11.81 -0.78 10.32
C LYS A 79 11.41 -1.17 8.89
N PRO A 80 11.75 -2.39 8.41
CA PRO A 80 11.26 -2.88 7.14
C PRO A 80 9.72 -2.91 7.10
N VAL A 81 9.17 -2.50 5.96
CA VAL A 81 7.72 -2.52 5.70
C VAL A 81 7.45 -3.13 4.33
N SER A 82 6.48 -4.02 4.27
CA SER A 82 5.94 -4.58 3.04
C SER A 82 4.44 -4.36 2.91
N VAL A 83 3.92 -4.48 1.70
CA VAL A 83 2.48 -4.60 1.45
C VAL A 83 2.21 -5.99 0.88
N CYS A 84 1.19 -6.65 1.39
CA CYS A 84 0.65 -7.90 0.86
C CYS A 84 -0.84 -7.75 0.54
N GLY A 85 -1.41 -8.77 -0.11
CA GLY A 85 -2.78 -8.73 -0.61
C GLY A 85 -2.84 -8.30 -2.08
N GLU A 86 -4.06 -8.09 -2.57
CA GLU A 86 -4.30 -7.86 -3.99
C GLU A 86 -3.69 -6.54 -4.47
N MET A 87 -3.69 -5.50 -3.60
CA MET A 87 -3.13 -4.19 -3.89
C MET A 87 -1.63 -4.24 -4.24
N ALA A 88 -0.85 -5.14 -3.62
CA ALA A 88 0.58 -5.27 -3.90
C ALA A 88 0.86 -5.81 -5.32
N GLY A 89 -0.06 -6.61 -5.86
CA GLY A 89 0.02 -7.22 -7.18
C GLY A 89 -0.73 -6.46 -8.28
N ASP A 90 -1.35 -5.32 -7.94
CA ASP A 90 -2.11 -4.50 -8.87
C ASP A 90 -1.24 -3.38 -9.47
N MET A 91 -1.21 -3.34 -10.80
CA MET A 91 -0.48 -2.31 -11.55
C MET A 91 -1.02 -0.91 -11.30
N ALA A 92 -2.30 -0.74 -10.95
CA ALA A 92 -2.86 0.57 -10.64
C ALA A 92 -2.23 1.21 -9.39
N PHE A 93 -1.78 0.38 -8.44
CA PHE A 93 -1.23 0.84 -7.16
C PHE A 93 0.30 0.85 -7.12
N THR A 94 0.97 0.26 -8.12
CA THR A 94 2.42 0.06 -8.08
C THR A 94 3.17 1.38 -7.89
N GLU A 95 2.83 2.41 -8.65
CA GLU A 95 3.48 3.71 -8.59
C GLU A 95 3.14 4.48 -7.33
N VAL A 96 1.88 4.43 -6.88
CA VAL A 96 1.47 5.19 -5.69
C VAL A 96 2.14 4.60 -4.45
N LEU A 97 2.20 3.27 -4.32
CA LEU A 97 2.90 2.58 -3.24
C LEU A 97 4.41 2.87 -3.29
N LEU A 98 5.01 2.86 -4.49
CA LEU A 98 6.43 3.18 -4.65
C LEU A 98 6.74 4.63 -4.27
N ALA A 99 5.85 5.56 -4.64
CA ALA A 99 5.93 6.97 -4.29
C ALA A 99 5.75 7.18 -2.78
N MET A 100 4.80 6.49 -2.12
CA MET A 100 4.65 6.45 -0.65
C MET A 100 5.92 5.95 0.06
N GLY A 101 6.81 5.32 -0.69
CA GLY A 101 8.10 4.89 -0.19
C GLY A 101 8.20 3.38 0.06
N LEU A 102 7.21 2.60 -0.36
CA LEU A 102 7.30 1.15 -0.26
C LEU A 102 8.45 0.61 -1.11
N ARG A 103 9.18 -0.39 -0.60
CA ARG A 103 10.25 -1.07 -1.33
C ARG A 103 10.13 -2.60 -1.34
N SER A 104 9.23 -3.16 -0.54
CA SER A 104 8.95 -4.59 -0.47
C SER A 104 7.49 -4.85 -0.80
N PHE A 105 7.25 -5.62 -1.86
CA PHE A 105 5.92 -6.01 -2.33
C PHE A 105 5.81 -7.54 -2.24
N SER A 106 4.73 -8.04 -1.66
CA SER A 106 4.43 -9.46 -1.56
C SER A 106 3.13 -9.77 -2.29
N MET A 107 3.19 -10.63 -3.32
CA MET A 107 2.09 -10.87 -4.24
C MET A 107 2.09 -12.30 -4.77
N HIS A 108 1.05 -12.67 -5.51
CA HIS A 108 1.00 -13.97 -6.18
C HIS A 108 2.11 -14.07 -7.25
N PRO A 109 2.79 -15.22 -7.41
CA PRO A 109 3.93 -15.35 -8.34
C PRO A 109 3.66 -14.94 -9.78
N THR A 110 2.42 -15.12 -10.26
CA THR A 110 2.00 -14.73 -11.62
C THR A 110 2.05 -13.22 -11.86
N GLN A 111 1.95 -12.40 -10.81
CA GLN A 111 1.99 -10.93 -10.89
C GLN A 111 3.41 -10.36 -10.81
N ILE A 112 4.39 -11.16 -10.35
CA ILE A 112 5.77 -10.67 -10.11
C ILE A 112 6.39 -10.07 -11.37
N SER A 113 6.19 -10.71 -12.54
CA SER A 113 6.82 -10.26 -13.79
C SER A 113 6.27 -8.90 -14.25
N SER A 114 4.94 -8.72 -14.24
CA SER A 114 4.29 -7.48 -14.68
C SER A 114 4.63 -6.32 -13.73
N ILE A 115 4.57 -6.55 -12.42
CA ILE A 115 4.90 -5.51 -11.43
C ILE A 115 6.39 -5.15 -11.49
N LYS A 116 7.30 -6.14 -11.62
CA LYS A 116 8.73 -5.86 -11.79
C LYS A 116 9.01 -5.04 -13.04
N GLN A 117 8.39 -5.37 -14.18
CA GLN A 117 8.55 -4.58 -15.41
C GLN A 117 8.05 -3.14 -15.25
N ARG A 118 6.96 -2.94 -14.49
CA ARG A 118 6.44 -1.60 -14.19
C ARG A 118 7.40 -0.82 -13.30
N LEU A 119 7.84 -1.41 -12.19
CA LEU A 119 8.78 -0.80 -11.24
C LEU A 119 10.09 -0.33 -11.91
N LEU A 120 10.62 -1.11 -12.85
CA LEU A 120 11.85 -0.77 -13.59
C LEU A 120 11.73 0.46 -14.50
N ARG A 121 10.51 0.93 -14.79
CA ARG A 121 10.24 2.05 -15.70
C ARG A 121 9.74 3.31 -14.99
N VAL A 122 9.51 3.23 -13.69
CA VAL A 122 8.89 4.32 -12.92
C VAL A 122 9.97 5.16 -12.26
N ASP A 123 9.92 6.47 -12.48
CA ASP A 123 10.68 7.42 -11.66
C ASP A 123 9.89 7.80 -10.40
N ALA A 124 10.13 7.07 -9.32
CA ALA A 124 9.49 7.31 -8.04
C ALA A 124 9.78 8.72 -7.48
N LYS A 125 10.96 9.30 -7.79
CA LYS A 125 11.34 10.62 -7.27
C LYS A 125 10.48 11.72 -7.89
N GLY A 126 10.16 11.60 -9.18
CA GLY A 126 9.25 12.52 -9.87
C GLY A 126 7.80 12.44 -9.37
N LEU A 127 7.38 11.30 -8.83
CA LEU A 127 6.01 11.07 -8.35
C LEU A 127 5.77 11.46 -6.89
N THR A 128 6.79 11.35 -6.05
CA THR A 128 6.70 11.62 -4.60
C THR A 128 6.10 13.00 -4.25
N PRO A 129 6.43 14.11 -4.96
CA PRO A 129 5.88 15.42 -4.66
C PRO A 129 4.35 15.53 -4.78
N HIS A 130 3.72 14.69 -5.60
CA HIS A 130 2.28 14.76 -5.88
C HIS A 130 1.42 13.98 -4.88
N LEU A 131 2.05 13.18 -4.00
CA LEU A 131 1.32 12.31 -3.07
C LEU A 131 0.43 13.07 -2.10
N SER A 132 0.88 14.23 -1.61
CA SER A 132 0.10 15.01 -0.65
C SER A 132 -1.24 15.41 -1.25
N ASP A 133 -1.25 15.84 -2.51
CA ASP A 133 -2.46 16.28 -3.21
C ASP A 133 -3.40 15.10 -3.47
N VAL A 134 -2.85 13.93 -3.82
CA VAL A 134 -3.61 12.70 -4.06
C VAL A 134 -4.26 12.17 -2.79
N LEU A 135 -3.54 12.17 -1.67
CA LEU A 135 -4.04 11.71 -0.38
C LEU A 135 -5.10 12.66 0.23
N GLN A 136 -5.19 13.90 -0.27
CA GLN A 136 -6.17 14.89 0.16
C GLN A 136 -7.32 15.05 -0.84
N ALA A 137 -7.23 14.40 -2.00
CA ALA A 137 -8.26 14.49 -3.04
C ALA A 137 -9.53 13.73 -2.61
N PRO A 138 -10.73 14.26 -2.94
CA PRO A 138 -11.97 13.51 -2.78
C PRO A 138 -12.03 12.23 -3.62
N ASP A 139 -11.37 12.24 -4.79
CA ASP A 139 -11.19 11.09 -5.68
C ASP A 139 -9.69 10.89 -5.95
N PRO A 140 -9.00 10.10 -5.10
CA PRO A 140 -7.58 9.84 -5.25
C PRO A 140 -7.24 9.08 -6.53
N ALA A 141 -8.12 8.22 -7.02
CA ALA A 141 -7.89 7.44 -8.24
C ALA A 141 -7.80 8.35 -9.46
N LEU A 142 -8.77 9.26 -9.61
CA LEU A 142 -8.78 10.24 -10.68
C LEU A 142 -7.59 11.20 -10.59
N GLN A 143 -7.32 11.72 -9.38
CA GLN A 143 -6.18 12.61 -9.16
C GLN A 143 -4.86 11.92 -9.52
N TRP A 144 -4.68 10.67 -9.12
CA TRP A 144 -3.49 9.90 -9.44
C TRP A 144 -3.34 9.64 -10.94
N ALA A 145 -4.44 9.29 -11.63
CA ALA A 145 -4.42 9.10 -13.07
C ALA A 145 -4.00 10.37 -13.83
N GLN A 146 -4.43 11.55 -13.36
CA GLN A 146 -4.01 12.84 -13.93
C GLN A 146 -2.52 13.10 -13.72
N VAL A 147 -1.99 12.83 -12.52
CA VAL A 147 -0.55 12.94 -12.22
C VAL A 147 0.26 12.04 -13.15
N LEU A 148 -0.14 10.77 -13.29
CA LEU A 148 0.54 9.82 -14.18
C LEU A 148 0.50 10.28 -15.65
N ALA A 149 -0.63 10.82 -16.11
CA ALA A 149 -0.76 11.34 -17.47
C ALA A 149 0.16 12.54 -17.74
N GLN A 150 0.32 13.45 -16.79
CA GLN A 150 1.22 14.60 -16.87
C GLN A 150 2.69 14.18 -16.93
N GLN A 151 3.03 13.08 -16.27
CA GLN A 151 4.38 12.48 -16.27
C GLN A 151 4.64 11.55 -17.47
N GLY A 152 3.71 11.45 -18.42
CA GLY A 152 3.82 10.56 -19.59
C GLY A 152 3.68 9.06 -19.26
N LEU A 153 3.34 8.72 -18.01
CA LEU A 153 3.14 7.35 -17.53
C LEU A 153 1.70 6.90 -17.79
N ARG A 154 1.30 6.74 -19.05
CA ARG A 154 -0.04 6.19 -19.33
C ARG A 154 -0.14 4.72 -18.90
N PRO A 155 -1.27 4.27 -18.31
CA PRO A 155 -1.58 2.86 -18.25
C PRO A 155 -1.75 2.36 -19.69
N ARG A 156 -0.83 1.53 -20.15
CA ARG A 156 -1.06 0.79 -21.41
C ARG A 156 -1.99 -0.35 -21.04
N HIS A 157 -3.27 -0.21 -21.36
CA HIS A 157 -4.15 -1.37 -21.46
C HIS A 157 -3.57 -2.29 -22.52
N ASN A 158 -3.33 -3.54 -22.14
CA ASN A 158 -3.13 -4.63 -23.09
C ASN A 158 -4.50 -5.21 -23.42
#